data_AF-A0A9P8ZVE5-F1
#
_entry.id   AF-A0A9P8ZVE5-F1
#
_cell.length_a   1.000
_cell.length_b   1.000
_cell.length_c   1.000
_cell.angle_alpha   90.00
_cell.angle_beta   90.00
_cell.angle_gamma   90.00
#
_symmetry.space_group_name_H-M   'P 1'
#
loop_
_entity.id
_entity.type
_entity.pdbx_description
1 polymer ?
#
loop_
_entity_poly.entity_id
_entity_poly.type
_entity_poly.pdbx_seq_one_letter_code
_entity_poly.pdbx_strand_id
1 'polypeptide(L)'
;MTHGTGVAAYLAGDHLGVIHNANLIGIYAGLLNVPNAYGVPEQEKTLEYLLMIMDDVIERQLQGKAIINFSFSFEPSDQKDLVQDQLIRKAIVELLDRPDKLQVVLVTASGNEGEPDNLYIAHLPAVLAEKETHDVIVVGSTTIDGTRSEWSQFEDWITTHAPGEGLITATQTWLDLNTAMDGTSISSPKVAGLAAYFRGLPLLPKWACQLTNPRTVKALIRHFHKPLWTLEDIEDREDWEIVPVA
;
A
#
# COMPACT_ATOMS: atom_id res chain seq x y z
N MET A 1 10.91 -17.97 -2.33
CA MET A 1 9.98 -16.87 -2.02
C MET A 1 9.82 -15.95 -3.23
N THR A 2 8.78 -16.19 -4.03
CA THR A 2 8.47 -15.40 -5.25
C THR A 2 7.75 -14.09 -4.92
N HIS A 3 6.91 -14.05 -3.88
CA HIS A 3 6.05 -12.91 -3.56
C HIS A 3 6.82 -11.60 -3.31
N GLY A 4 7.72 -11.56 -2.33
CA GLY A 4 8.51 -10.36 -2.04
C GLY A 4 9.38 -9.88 -3.21
N THR A 5 9.82 -10.79 -4.08
CA THR A 5 10.57 -10.43 -5.30
C THR A 5 9.64 -9.74 -6.32
N GLY A 6 8.43 -10.27 -6.51
CA GLY A 6 7.42 -9.64 -7.35
C GLY A 6 7.01 -8.26 -6.85
N VAL A 7 6.77 -8.12 -5.53
CA VAL A 7 6.47 -6.84 -4.88
C VAL A 7 7.59 -5.83 -5.14
N ALA A 8 8.84 -6.22 -4.89
CA ALA A 8 10.01 -5.38 -5.15
C ALA A 8 10.11 -4.97 -6.63
N ALA A 9 9.84 -5.90 -7.55
CA ALA A 9 9.91 -5.65 -8.98
C ALA A 9 8.86 -4.64 -9.46
N TYR A 10 7.63 -4.70 -8.96
CA TYR A 10 6.60 -3.71 -9.32
C TYR A 10 6.81 -2.34 -8.67
N LEU A 11 7.56 -2.28 -7.58
CA LEU A 11 7.95 -1.02 -6.97
C LEU A 11 9.09 -0.38 -7.77
N ALA A 12 10.23 -1.07 -7.87
CA ALA A 12 11.49 -0.50 -8.37
C ALA A 12 12.29 -1.39 -9.32
N GLY A 13 11.69 -2.43 -9.90
CA GLY A 13 12.33 -3.25 -10.92
C GLY A 13 12.65 -2.46 -12.19
N ASP A 14 13.70 -2.87 -12.91
CA ASP A 14 14.13 -2.21 -14.14
C ASP A 14 13.05 -2.20 -15.24
N HIS A 15 12.29 -3.31 -15.36
CA HIS A 15 11.27 -3.47 -16.40
C HIS A 15 9.82 -3.33 -15.89
N LEU A 16 9.57 -3.66 -14.63
CA LEU A 16 8.21 -3.70 -14.05
C LEU A 16 7.94 -2.56 -13.05
N GLY A 17 8.99 -1.86 -12.62
CA GLY A 17 8.92 -0.88 -11.56
C GLY A 17 8.26 0.42 -11.99
N VAL A 18 7.61 1.09 -11.05
CA VAL A 18 7.11 2.45 -11.22
C VAL A 18 8.25 3.48 -11.05
N ILE A 19 9.25 3.17 -10.23
CA ILE A 19 10.40 4.05 -9.98
C ILE A 19 11.74 3.31 -10.12
N HIS A 20 12.58 3.73 -11.07
CA HIS A 20 13.83 3.01 -11.37
C HIS A 20 15.05 3.44 -10.55
N ASN A 21 14.94 4.46 -9.69
CA ASN A 21 16.08 5.02 -8.95
C ASN A 21 15.79 5.19 -7.45
N ALA A 22 14.96 4.31 -6.89
CA ALA A 22 14.68 4.26 -5.46
C ALA A 22 15.68 3.33 -4.75
N ASN A 23 16.11 3.71 -3.55
CA ASN A 23 16.82 2.80 -2.66
C ASN A 23 15.81 1.84 -2.00
N LEU A 24 15.90 0.55 -2.32
CA LEU A 24 15.01 -0.47 -1.76
C LEU A 24 15.66 -1.18 -0.57
N ILE A 25 14.93 -1.30 0.54
CA ILE A 25 15.31 -2.10 1.70
C ILE A 25 14.29 -3.21 1.85
N GLY A 26 14.72 -4.46 1.66
CA GLY A 26 13.87 -5.62 1.86
C GLY A 26 13.85 -6.05 3.32
N ILE A 27 12.68 -6.03 3.97
CA ILE A 27 12.49 -6.59 5.31
C ILE A 27 11.92 -7.99 5.14
N TYR A 28 12.74 -8.99 5.42
CA TYR A 28 12.39 -10.38 5.23
C TYR A 28 11.59 -10.91 6.43
N ALA A 29 10.26 -10.83 6.34
CA ALA A 29 9.34 -11.45 7.31
C ALA A 29 9.20 -12.97 7.06
N GLY A 30 10.35 -13.65 6.94
CA GLY A 30 10.57 -14.95 6.31
C GLY A 30 9.74 -16.18 6.68
N LEU A 31 8.74 -16.06 7.55
CA LEU A 31 8.12 -17.20 8.24
C LEU A 31 6.63 -17.01 8.56
N LEU A 32 5.93 -16.03 7.97
CA LEU A 32 4.48 -15.86 8.20
C LEU A 32 3.64 -17.05 7.69
N ASN A 33 4.17 -17.87 6.76
CA ASN A 33 3.52 -19.11 6.32
C ASN A 33 3.91 -20.36 7.13
N VAL A 34 4.63 -20.20 8.25
CA VAL A 34 4.86 -21.29 9.19
C VAL A 34 4.27 -20.86 10.52
N PRO A 35 3.04 -21.31 10.86
CA PRO A 35 2.48 -21.11 12.17
C PRO A 35 3.52 -21.54 13.21
N ASN A 36 3.95 -20.62 14.07
CA ASN A 36 4.91 -20.89 15.12
C ASN A 36 6.30 -21.41 14.68
N ALA A 37 6.84 -21.04 13.49
CA ALA A 37 8.28 -21.19 13.31
C ALA A 37 9.00 -20.36 14.38
N TYR A 38 9.52 -21.06 15.39
CA TYR A 38 10.15 -20.57 16.62
C TYR A 38 9.21 -20.06 17.74
N GLY A 39 7.89 -20.26 17.63
CA GLY A 39 6.94 -19.93 18.72
C GLY A 39 6.73 -18.43 18.99
N VAL A 40 7.18 -17.55 18.08
CA VAL A 40 6.97 -16.10 18.16
C VAL A 40 5.79 -15.71 17.25
N PRO A 41 4.71 -15.12 17.79
CA PRO A 41 3.56 -14.62 17.04
C PRO A 41 3.94 -13.64 15.92
N GLU A 42 3.14 -13.61 14.85
CA GLU A 42 3.36 -12.73 13.68
C GLU A 42 3.32 -11.24 14.06
N GLN A 43 2.48 -10.91 15.02
CA GLN A 43 2.31 -9.59 15.60
C GLN A 43 3.60 -9.11 16.28
N GLU A 44 4.28 -9.97 17.04
CA GLU A 44 5.54 -9.63 17.71
C GLU A 44 6.65 -9.33 16.71
N LYS A 45 6.78 -10.15 15.65
CA LYS A 45 7.74 -9.88 14.56
C LYS A 45 7.40 -8.60 13.82
N THR A 46 6.11 -8.35 13.58
CA THR A 46 5.66 -7.10 12.94
C THR A 46 6.04 -5.89 13.77
N LEU A 47 5.85 -5.94 15.09
CA LEU A 47 6.27 -4.86 15.98
C LEU A 47 7.79 -4.67 15.95
N GLU A 48 8.57 -5.74 16.01
CA GLU A 48 10.03 -5.68 15.90
C GLU A 48 10.47 -5.00 14.60
N TYR A 49 9.89 -5.38 13.46
CA TYR A 49 10.20 -4.77 12.17
C TYR A 49 9.81 -3.29 12.12
N LEU A 50 8.67 -2.90 12.69
CA LEU A 50 8.27 -1.50 12.76
C LEU A 50 9.27 -0.67 13.58
N LEU A 51 9.74 -1.20 14.71
CA LEU A 51 10.76 -0.55 15.53
C LEU A 51 12.10 -0.43 14.79
N MET A 52 12.54 -1.49 14.10
CA MET A 52 13.75 -1.44 13.26
C MET A 52 13.65 -0.41 12.13
N ILE A 53 12.46 -0.27 11.52
CA ILE A 53 12.23 0.77 10.50
C ILE A 53 12.31 2.16 11.14
N MET A 54 11.73 2.36 12.33
CA MET A 54 11.82 3.64 13.03
C MET A 54 13.28 4.01 13.30
N ASP A 55 14.09 3.07 13.79
CA ASP A 55 15.51 3.27 14.04
C ASP A 55 16.27 3.60 12.73
N ASP A 56 16.06 2.84 11.64
CA ASP A 56 16.70 3.12 10.33
C ASP A 56 16.33 4.52 9.80
N VAL A 57 15.06 4.92 9.94
CA VAL A 57 14.60 6.26 9.54
C VAL A 57 15.30 7.35 10.34
N ILE A 58 15.47 7.14 11.65
CA ILE A 58 16.12 8.10 12.55
C ILE A 58 17.62 8.18 12.25
N GLU A 59 18.31 7.04 12.28
CA GLU A 59 19.76 6.96 12.16
C GLU A 59 20.26 7.45 10.79
N ARG A 60 19.49 7.20 9.73
CA ARG A 60 19.85 7.59 8.36
C ARG A 60 19.20 8.88 7.88
N GLN A 61 18.51 9.59 8.77
CA GLN A 61 17.88 10.88 8.48
C GLN A 61 16.91 10.83 7.28
N LEU A 62 16.05 9.81 7.27
CA LEU A 62 15.08 9.53 6.21
C LEU A 62 13.69 10.11 6.49
N GLN A 63 13.55 10.95 7.52
CA GLN A 63 12.27 11.59 7.86
C GLN A 63 11.74 12.38 6.67
N GLY A 64 10.44 12.22 6.37
CA GLY A 64 9.80 12.86 5.21
C GLY A 64 10.26 12.32 3.84
N LYS A 65 11.13 11.31 3.82
CA LYS A 65 11.64 10.67 2.59
C LYS A 65 11.22 9.20 2.50
N ALA A 66 11.26 8.48 3.62
CA ALA A 66 11.00 7.04 3.67
C ALA A 66 9.54 6.68 3.36
N ILE A 67 9.38 5.52 2.71
CA ILE A 67 8.09 4.94 2.32
C ILE A 67 8.12 3.46 2.70
N ILE A 68 7.07 3.01 3.38
CA ILE A 68 6.84 1.61 3.71
C ILE A 68 5.75 1.09 2.80
N ASN A 69 6.03 -0.02 2.11
CA ASN A 69 5.02 -0.79 1.40
C ASN A 69 4.70 -2.06 2.18
N PHE A 70 3.45 -2.18 2.62
CA PHE A 70 2.92 -3.30 3.38
C PHE A 70 2.05 -4.16 2.44
N SER A 71 2.68 -5.12 1.76
CA SER A 71 2.03 -6.06 0.83
C SER A 71 1.57 -7.35 1.53
N PHE A 72 1.10 -7.24 2.77
CA PHE A 72 0.59 -8.30 3.62
C PHE A 72 -0.43 -7.69 4.59
N SER A 73 -1.22 -8.52 5.24
CA SER A 73 -2.15 -8.08 6.28
C SER A 73 -2.28 -9.16 7.33
N PHE A 74 -2.55 -8.78 8.57
CA PHE A 74 -2.80 -9.72 9.66
C PHE A 74 -4.08 -9.35 10.39
N GLU A 75 -4.77 -10.37 10.85
CA GLU A 75 -5.94 -10.23 11.70
C GLU A 75 -5.53 -9.62 13.06
N PRO A 76 -6.27 -8.63 13.58
CA PRO A 76 -6.15 -8.23 14.97
C PRO A 76 -6.40 -9.43 15.89
N SER A 77 -5.70 -9.51 17.02
CA SER A 77 -5.80 -10.64 17.93
C SER A 77 -7.16 -10.75 18.65
N ASP A 78 -7.66 -11.97 18.81
CA ASP A 78 -8.87 -12.28 19.57
C ASP A 78 -8.68 -12.09 21.09
N GLN A 79 -9.03 -10.90 21.58
CA GLN A 79 -9.21 -10.48 22.99
C GLN A 79 -8.04 -10.68 23.99
N LYS A 80 -7.03 -11.51 23.72
CA LYS A 80 -5.89 -11.77 24.62
C LYS A 80 -4.65 -10.92 24.33
N ASP A 81 -4.48 -10.42 23.10
CA ASP A 81 -3.30 -9.60 22.73
C ASP A 81 -3.65 -8.14 22.40
N LEU A 82 -4.67 -7.57 23.07
CA LEU A 82 -5.00 -6.15 22.94
C LEU A 82 -3.77 -5.24 23.11
N VAL A 83 -2.80 -5.62 23.96
CA VAL A 83 -1.58 -4.83 24.15
C VAL A 83 -0.68 -4.86 22.92
N GLN A 84 -0.48 -6.02 22.27
CA GLN A 84 0.40 -6.11 21.10
C GLN A 84 -0.20 -5.35 19.92
N ASP A 85 -1.49 -5.55 19.66
CA ASP A 85 -2.22 -4.78 18.65
C ASP A 85 -2.14 -3.27 18.92
N GLN A 86 -2.34 -2.85 20.18
CA GLN A 86 -2.20 -1.44 20.57
C GLN A 86 -0.78 -0.90 20.34
N LEU A 87 0.26 -1.71 20.57
CA LEU A 87 1.65 -1.32 20.32
C LEU A 87 1.93 -1.19 18.81
N ILE A 88 1.45 -2.12 18.00
CA ILE A 88 1.59 -2.06 16.53
C ILE A 88 0.85 -0.84 15.97
N ARG A 89 -0.40 -0.62 16.41
CA ARG A 89 -1.21 0.56 16.06
C ARG A 89 -0.46 1.85 16.38
N LYS A 90 0.10 1.95 17.60
CA LYS A 90 0.89 3.12 18.03
C LYS A 90 2.17 3.28 17.22
N ALA A 91 2.91 2.20 16.96
CA ALA A 91 4.13 2.24 16.17
C ALA A 91 3.88 2.73 14.74
N ILE A 92 2.79 2.25 14.11
CA ILE A 92 2.37 2.74 12.80
C ILE A 92 2.00 4.22 12.86
N VAL A 93 1.19 4.64 13.85
CA VAL A 93 0.83 6.05 13.99
C VAL A 93 2.06 6.93 14.20
N GLU A 94 3.05 6.51 15.00
CA GLU A 94 4.29 7.27 15.23
C GLU A 94 5.15 7.39 13.97
N LEU A 95 5.19 6.35 13.12
CA LEU A 95 5.86 6.41 11.80
C LEU A 95 5.22 7.47 10.89
N LEU A 96 3.90 7.62 10.95
CA LEU A 96 3.15 8.56 10.12
C LEU A 96 3.13 9.99 10.68
N ASP A 97 3.32 10.15 12.00
CA ASP A 97 3.02 11.39 12.71
C ASP A 97 3.83 12.59 12.20
N ARG A 98 3.27 13.77 12.49
CA ARG A 98 3.49 15.18 12.10
C ARG A 98 4.86 15.66 11.61
N PRO A 99 4.94 16.86 10.97
CA PRO A 99 6.13 17.40 10.31
C PRO A 99 7.46 17.38 11.10
N ASP A 100 7.38 17.28 12.43
CA ASP A 100 8.51 17.26 13.36
C ASP A 100 8.95 15.84 13.77
N LYS A 101 8.34 14.80 13.17
CA LYS A 101 8.53 13.37 13.47
C LYS A 101 9.04 12.62 12.25
N LEU A 102 8.63 11.35 12.09
CA LEU A 102 9.18 10.45 11.08
C LEU A 102 8.59 10.71 9.68
N GLN A 103 7.34 11.15 9.59
CA GLN A 103 6.71 11.54 8.32
C GLN A 103 6.87 10.47 7.22
N VAL A 104 6.79 9.20 7.60
CA VAL A 104 6.90 8.07 6.68
C VAL A 104 5.58 7.90 5.95
N VAL A 105 5.61 7.60 4.65
CA VAL A 105 4.39 7.20 3.94
C VAL A 105 4.18 5.71 4.12
N LEU A 106 3.01 5.30 4.61
CA LEU A 106 2.60 3.89 4.63
C LEU A 106 1.61 3.62 3.50
N VAL A 107 1.99 2.71 2.61
CA VAL A 107 1.12 2.14 1.58
C VAL A 107 0.83 0.70 1.93
N THR A 108 -0.44 0.30 1.93
CA THR A 108 -0.86 -1.07 2.28
C THR A 108 -1.87 -1.62 1.28
N ALA A 109 -1.81 -2.93 1.08
CA ALA A 109 -2.82 -3.70 0.37
C ALA A 109 -4.17 -3.65 1.12
N SER A 110 -5.30 -3.67 0.40
CA SER A 110 -6.63 -3.69 1.04
C SER A 110 -7.07 -5.07 1.52
N GLY A 111 -6.55 -6.15 0.93
CA GLY A 111 -6.95 -7.54 1.23
C GLY A 111 -7.54 -8.25 0.01
N ASN A 112 -7.54 -9.59 0.03
CA ASN A 112 -7.91 -10.43 -1.12
C ASN A 112 -9.11 -11.35 -0.82
N GLU A 113 -9.81 -11.11 0.28
CA GLU A 113 -10.94 -11.89 0.76
C GLU A 113 -12.27 -11.18 0.45
N GLY A 114 -12.30 -10.37 -0.63
CA GLY A 114 -13.50 -9.69 -1.09
C GLY A 114 -14.48 -10.68 -1.72
N GLU A 115 -15.66 -10.79 -1.13
CA GLU A 115 -16.79 -11.56 -1.66
C GLU A 115 -17.96 -10.61 -1.93
N PRO A 116 -18.94 -10.96 -2.80
CA PRO A 116 -20.08 -10.08 -3.11
C PRO A 116 -20.81 -9.53 -1.87
N ASP A 117 -20.89 -10.33 -0.80
CA ASP A 117 -21.55 -9.96 0.46
C ASP A 117 -20.57 -9.55 1.58
N ASN A 118 -19.26 -9.53 1.30
CA ASN A 118 -18.23 -9.20 2.28
C ASN A 118 -17.01 -8.51 1.62
N LEU A 119 -17.10 -7.19 1.47
CA LEU A 119 -16.00 -6.37 0.94
C LEU A 119 -15.17 -5.69 2.06
N TYR A 120 -15.55 -5.90 3.33
CA TYR A 120 -15.07 -5.12 4.45
C TYR A 120 -13.57 -5.27 4.72
N ILE A 121 -12.90 -4.15 4.96
CA ILE A 121 -11.46 -4.11 5.27
C ILE A 121 -11.27 -4.15 6.79
N ALA A 122 -10.91 -5.32 7.33
CA ALA A 122 -10.76 -5.55 8.78
C ALA A 122 -9.30 -5.58 9.27
N HIS A 123 -8.36 -5.91 8.39
CA HIS A 123 -7.02 -6.29 8.80
C HIS A 123 -6.08 -5.10 8.98
N LEU A 124 -5.07 -5.29 9.83
CA LEU A 124 -3.99 -4.32 9.99
C LEU A 124 -2.96 -4.48 8.84
N PRO A 125 -2.35 -3.37 8.38
CA PRO A 125 -2.56 -1.99 8.82
C PRO A 125 -3.70 -1.24 8.10
N ALA A 126 -4.37 -1.85 7.12
CA ALA A 126 -5.35 -1.18 6.25
C ALA A 126 -6.50 -0.52 7.01
N VAL A 127 -7.09 -1.22 7.99
CA VAL A 127 -8.21 -0.71 8.81
C VAL A 127 -7.87 0.57 9.58
N LEU A 128 -6.58 0.88 9.78
CA LEU A 128 -6.16 2.12 10.44
C LEU A 128 -6.60 3.37 9.70
N ALA A 129 -6.75 3.27 8.38
CA ALA A 129 -7.18 4.35 7.51
C ALA A 129 -8.58 4.88 7.86
N GLU A 130 -9.42 4.03 8.44
CA GLU A 130 -10.79 4.36 8.84
C GLU A 130 -10.85 4.87 10.29
N LYS A 131 -10.24 4.13 11.24
CA LYS A 131 -10.54 4.29 12.66
C LYS A 131 -9.51 5.11 13.44
N GLU A 132 -8.26 5.18 12.99
CA GLU A 132 -7.17 5.78 13.77
C GLU A 132 -6.45 6.94 13.06
N THR A 133 -6.22 6.85 11.75
CA THR A 133 -5.47 7.86 11.01
C THR A 133 -5.86 7.92 9.54
N HIS A 134 -6.06 9.13 9.04
CA HIS A 134 -6.36 9.32 7.62
C HIS A 134 -5.10 9.32 6.73
N ASP A 135 -3.92 9.02 7.27
CA ASP A 135 -2.64 9.16 6.56
C ASP A 135 -2.15 7.86 5.89
N VAL A 136 -2.78 6.72 6.20
CA VAL A 136 -2.51 5.43 5.55
C VAL A 136 -3.09 5.42 4.13
N ILE A 137 -2.27 5.00 3.16
CA ILE A 137 -2.68 4.81 1.77
C ILE A 137 -3.08 3.35 1.59
N VAL A 138 -4.37 3.10 1.41
CA VAL A 138 -4.92 1.75 1.20
C VAL A 138 -5.23 1.55 -0.28
N VAL A 139 -4.76 0.42 -0.83
CA VAL A 139 -4.73 0.15 -2.26
C VAL A 139 -5.47 -1.14 -2.59
N GLY A 140 -6.55 -1.02 -3.37
CA GLY A 140 -7.27 -2.15 -3.94
C GLY A 140 -6.73 -2.56 -5.31
N SER A 141 -7.22 -3.70 -5.79
CA SER A 141 -6.82 -4.27 -7.07
C SER A 141 -7.84 -3.96 -8.18
N THR A 142 -7.30 -3.82 -9.39
CA THR A 142 -8.06 -3.74 -10.63
C THR A 142 -7.61 -4.78 -11.63
N THR A 143 -8.55 -5.15 -12.50
CA THR A 143 -8.32 -5.85 -13.76
C THR A 143 -7.59 -4.94 -14.76
N ILE A 144 -7.14 -5.51 -15.88
CA ILE A 144 -6.55 -4.73 -16.98
C ILE A 144 -7.55 -3.75 -17.63
N ASP A 145 -8.85 -4.00 -17.49
CA ASP A 145 -9.92 -3.14 -18.01
C ASP A 145 -10.24 -1.97 -17.08
N GLY A 146 -9.58 -1.91 -15.91
CA GLY A 146 -9.76 -0.85 -14.93
C GLY A 146 -11.04 -1.00 -14.10
N THR A 147 -11.58 -2.22 -14.01
CA THR A 147 -12.65 -2.58 -13.06
C THR A 147 -12.04 -3.17 -11.78
N ARG A 148 -12.76 -3.14 -10.66
CA ARG A 148 -12.32 -3.79 -9.41
C ARG A 148 -12.12 -5.30 -9.66
N SER A 149 -11.00 -5.86 -9.21
CA SER A 149 -10.84 -7.31 -9.13
C SER A 149 -11.87 -7.89 -8.16
N GLU A 150 -12.58 -8.96 -8.53
CA GLU A 150 -13.71 -9.47 -7.75
C GLU A 150 -13.33 -9.77 -6.29
N TRP A 151 -12.14 -10.34 -6.08
CA TRP A 151 -11.56 -10.71 -4.78
C TRP A 151 -10.97 -9.52 -3.99
N SER A 152 -10.86 -8.33 -4.56
CA SER A 152 -10.29 -7.17 -3.86
C SER A 152 -11.26 -6.61 -2.84
N GLN A 153 -10.87 -6.57 -1.56
CA GLN A 153 -11.63 -5.86 -0.54
C GLN A 153 -11.75 -4.37 -0.87
N PHE A 154 -12.88 -3.75 -0.52
CA PHE A 154 -13.27 -2.39 -0.91
C PHE A 154 -14.12 -1.72 0.15
N GLU A 155 -13.85 -0.44 0.37
CA GLU A 155 -14.63 0.47 1.20
C GLU A 155 -14.55 1.88 0.60
N ASP A 156 -15.54 2.74 0.82
CA ASP A 156 -15.58 4.12 0.27
C ASP A 156 -14.40 4.99 0.72
N TRP A 157 -13.78 4.62 1.85
CA TRP A 157 -12.63 5.32 2.41
C TRP A 157 -11.29 4.87 1.84
N ILE A 158 -11.25 3.84 0.99
CA ILE A 158 -10.01 3.40 0.33
C ILE A 158 -9.34 4.56 -0.42
N THR A 159 -8.02 4.54 -0.52
CA THR A 159 -7.30 5.67 -1.11
C THR A 159 -7.35 5.63 -2.62
N THR A 160 -7.01 4.49 -3.21
CA THR A 160 -6.98 4.31 -4.66
C THR A 160 -6.97 2.82 -5.02
N HIS A 161 -6.95 2.54 -6.31
CA HIS A 161 -6.72 1.21 -6.86
C HIS A 161 -5.55 1.24 -7.83
N ALA A 162 -4.94 0.08 -8.05
CA ALA A 162 -3.93 -0.11 -9.08
C ALA A 162 -4.12 -1.48 -9.74
N PRO A 163 -3.53 -1.71 -10.92
CA PRO A 163 -3.56 -3.03 -11.54
C PRO A 163 -2.96 -4.08 -10.62
N GLY A 164 -3.68 -5.19 -10.43
CA GLY A 164 -3.26 -6.28 -9.54
C GLY A 164 -3.74 -7.66 -9.95
N GLU A 165 -4.39 -7.80 -11.10
CA GLU A 165 -4.90 -9.06 -11.62
C GLU A 165 -4.32 -9.36 -13.01
N GLY A 166 -3.96 -10.62 -13.22
CA GLY A 166 -3.42 -11.12 -14.48
C GLY A 166 -2.03 -10.58 -14.82
N LEU A 167 -1.24 -10.16 -13.83
CA LEU A 167 0.01 -9.43 -14.09
C LEU A 167 1.25 -10.32 -14.11
N ILE A 168 2.12 -10.11 -15.11
CA ILE A 168 3.41 -10.79 -15.26
C ILE A 168 4.41 -10.33 -14.19
N THR A 169 4.96 -11.26 -13.41
CA THR A 169 5.81 -10.93 -12.26
C THR A 169 7.28 -11.36 -12.41
N ALA A 170 8.15 -10.78 -11.60
CA ALA A 170 9.50 -11.28 -11.42
C ALA A 170 9.55 -12.37 -10.34
N THR A 171 10.34 -13.40 -10.58
CA THR A 171 10.60 -14.47 -9.61
C THR A 171 12.04 -14.38 -9.09
N GLN A 172 12.39 -15.22 -8.11
CA GLN A 172 13.73 -15.18 -7.48
C GLN A 172 14.89 -15.37 -8.45
N THR A 173 14.64 -16.01 -9.59
CA THR A 173 15.69 -16.38 -10.54
C THR A 173 15.59 -15.58 -11.83
N TRP A 174 14.40 -15.25 -12.33
CA TRP A 174 14.22 -14.54 -13.60
C TRP A 174 12.87 -13.80 -13.65
N LEU A 175 12.70 -12.89 -14.63
CA LEU A 175 11.37 -12.43 -15.04
C LEU A 175 10.59 -13.63 -15.58
N ASP A 176 9.44 -13.93 -14.98
CA ASP A 176 8.62 -15.07 -15.42
C ASP A 176 7.43 -14.57 -16.24
N LEU A 177 7.62 -14.57 -17.56
CA LEU A 177 6.59 -14.20 -18.52
C LEU A 177 5.42 -15.18 -18.59
N ASN A 178 5.52 -16.35 -17.92
CA ASN A 178 4.50 -17.40 -17.96
C ASN A 178 3.63 -17.47 -16.70
N THR A 179 3.97 -16.71 -15.65
CA THR A 179 3.22 -16.72 -14.39
C THR A 179 2.54 -15.36 -14.19
N ALA A 180 1.22 -15.35 -14.34
CA ALA A 180 0.37 -14.26 -13.87
C ALA A 180 0.25 -14.32 -12.35
N MET A 181 0.32 -13.15 -11.70
CA MET A 181 0.19 -13.01 -10.26
C MET A 181 -0.95 -12.05 -9.94
N ASP A 182 -1.79 -12.50 -9.02
CA ASP A 182 -2.96 -11.77 -8.54
C ASP A 182 -2.75 -11.32 -7.09
N GLY A 183 -3.18 -10.11 -6.77
CA GLY A 183 -3.30 -9.66 -5.40
C GLY A 183 -3.25 -8.14 -5.23
N THR A 184 -3.94 -7.66 -4.20
CA THR A 184 -3.78 -6.27 -3.70
C THR A 184 -2.35 -6.04 -3.22
N SER A 185 -1.67 -7.10 -2.79
CA SER A 185 -0.23 -7.14 -2.49
C SER A 185 0.68 -6.78 -3.69
N ILE A 186 0.18 -6.89 -4.93
CA ILE A 186 0.85 -6.49 -6.18
C ILE A 186 0.39 -5.11 -6.65
N SER A 187 -0.79 -4.68 -6.23
CA SER A 187 -1.31 -3.32 -6.47
C SER A 187 -0.60 -2.28 -5.60
N SER A 188 -0.45 -2.56 -4.30
CA SER A 188 0.17 -1.65 -3.34
C SER A 188 1.60 -1.18 -3.70
N PRO A 189 2.55 -2.02 -4.17
CA PRO A 189 3.90 -1.55 -4.49
C PRO A 189 3.94 -0.55 -5.65
N LYS A 190 2.97 -0.60 -6.57
CA LYS A 190 2.86 0.38 -7.67
C LYS A 190 2.56 1.77 -7.12
N VAL A 191 1.64 1.86 -6.16
CA VAL A 191 1.28 3.12 -5.50
C VAL A 191 2.39 3.59 -4.56
N ALA A 192 3.10 2.67 -3.90
CA ALA A 192 4.30 3.01 -3.14
C ALA A 192 5.40 3.60 -4.04
N GLY A 193 5.59 3.03 -5.23
CA GLY A 193 6.48 3.59 -6.25
C GLY A 193 6.03 4.98 -6.72
N LEU A 194 4.73 5.21 -6.91
CA LEU A 194 4.19 6.53 -7.23
C LEU A 194 4.42 7.56 -6.11
N ALA A 195 4.23 7.17 -4.86
CA ALA A 195 4.54 8.01 -3.70
C ALA A 195 6.04 8.36 -3.65
N ALA A 196 6.91 7.39 -3.95
CA ALA A 196 8.36 7.61 -4.02
C ALA A 196 8.72 8.56 -5.16
N TYR A 197 8.08 8.38 -6.32
CA TYR A 197 8.24 9.25 -7.47
C TYR A 197 7.89 10.69 -7.12
N PHE A 198 6.73 10.93 -6.50
CA PHE A 198 6.32 12.28 -6.08
C PHE A 198 7.34 12.94 -5.15
N ARG A 199 7.86 12.22 -4.16
CA ARG A 199 8.90 12.74 -3.25
C ARG A 199 10.26 12.96 -3.93
N GLY A 200 10.55 12.23 -4.99
CA GLY A 200 11.78 12.33 -5.76
C GLY A 200 11.79 13.41 -6.86
N LEU A 201 10.63 14.04 -7.14
CA LEU A 201 10.54 15.06 -8.19
C LEU A 201 11.38 16.31 -7.84
N PRO A 202 12.07 16.93 -8.82
CA PRO A 202 12.85 18.15 -8.61
C PRO A 202 11.93 19.39 -8.55
N LEU A 203 11.09 19.45 -7.52
CA LEU A 203 10.11 20.52 -7.33
C LEU A 203 10.72 21.75 -6.64
N LEU A 204 10.02 22.89 -6.77
CA LEU A 204 10.33 24.08 -5.97
C LEU A 204 10.24 23.75 -4.47
N PRO A 205 11.06 24.39 -3.60
CA PRO A 205 11.14 24.06 -2.17
C PRO A 205 9.79 24.02 -1.45
N LYS A 206 8.88 24.93 -1.80
CA LYS A 206 7.52 24.98 -1.21
C LYS A 206 6.72 23.70 -1.44
N TRP A 207 6.86 23.08 -2.62
CA TRP A 207 6.14 21.86 -2.98
C TRP A 207 6.85 20.63 -2.43
N ALA A 208 8.18 20.61 -2.51
CA ALA A 208 9.00 19.54 -1.92
C ALA A 208 8.74 19.42 -0.40
N CYS A 209 8.63 20.55 0.31
CA CYS A 209 8.32 20.58 1.74
C CYS A 209 6.90 20.07 2.03
N GLN A 210 5.92 20.29 1.15
CA GLN A 210 4.57 19.74 1.36
C GLN A 210 4.52 18.22 1.20
N LEU A 211 5.33 17.66 0.30
CA LEU A 211 5.39 16.21 0.03
C LEU A 211 6.18 15.42 1.07
N THR A 212 6.83 16.08 2.04
CA THR A 212 7.31 15.38 3.23
C THR A 212 6.13 14.86 4.06
N ASN A 213 4.98 15.54 4.03
CA ASN A 213 3.80 15.12 4.78
C ASN A 213 3.06 13.95 4.09
N PRO A 214 2.91 12.79 4.75
CA PRO A 214 2.19 11.64 4.19
C PRO A 214 0.77 11.96 3.75
N ARG A 215 0.06 12.84 4.47
CA ARG A 215 -1.29 13.30 4.10
C ARG A 215 -1.32 14.01 2.76
N THR A 216 -0.32 14.86 2.49
CA THR A 216 -0.23 15.56 1.20
C THR A 216 0.03 14.57 0.07
N VAL A 217 0.93 13.60 0.29
CA VAL A 217 1.21 12.54 -0.70
C VAL A 217 -0.07 11.76 -1.01
N LYS A 218 -0.80 11.34 0.03
CA LYS A 218 -2.11 10.67 -0.10
C LYS A 218 -3.13 11.53 -0.87
N ALA A 219 -3.24 12.82 -0.53
CA ALA A 219 -4.16 13.74 -1.20
C ALA A 219 -3.80 13.90 -2.69
N LEU A 220 -2.51 13.95 -3.03
CA LEU A 220 -2.05 14.01 -4.41
C LEU A 220 -2.41 12.74 -5.20
N ILE A 221 -2.24 11.57 -4.59
CA ILE A 221 -2.65 10.29 -5.18
C ILE A 221 -4.17 10.28 -5.42
N ARG A 222 -4.98 10.68 -4.44
CA ARG A 222 -6.44 10.79 -4.61
C ARG A 222 -6.83 11.83 -5.66
N HIS A 223 -6.06 12.91 -5.81
CA HIS A 223 -6.38 13.92 -6.81
C HIS A 223 -6.23 13.40 -8.25
N PHE A 224 -5.25 12.53 -8.49
CA PHE A 224 -4.96 11.99 -9.82
C PHE A 224 -5.53 10.59 -10.07
N HIS A 225 -6.19 9.96 -9.09
CA HIS A 225 -6.76 8.64 -9.30
C HIS A 225 -7.97 8.69 -10.25
N LYS A 226 -8.17 7.61 -11.00
CA LYS A 226 -9.43 7.41 -11.73
C LYS A 226 -10.41 6.72 -10.76
N PRO A 227 -11.61 7.29 -10.52
CA PRO A 227 -12.63 6.59 -9.75
C PRO A 227 -12.99 5.26 -10.42
N LEU A 228 -13.22 4.22 -9.62
CA LEU A 228 -13.90 3.04 -10.12
C LEU A 228 -15.37 3.38 -10.24
N TRP A 229 -15.92 3.17 -11.42
CA TRP A 229 -17.34 3.34 -11.67
C TRP A 229 -18.01 1.99 -11.48
N THR A 230 -19.08 1.96 -10.69
CA THR A 230 -20.00 0.82 -10.67
C THR A 230 -20.85 0.81 -11.94
N LEU A 231 -21.51 -0.32 -12.26
CA LEU A 231 -22.48 -0.36 -13.35
C LEU A 231 -23.64 0.63 -13.10
N GLU A 232 -24.03 0.82 -11.83
CA GLU A 232 -25.03 1.82 -11.42
C GLU A 232 -24.54 3.26 -11.73
N ASP A 233 -23.26 3.58 -11.51
CA ASP A 233 -22.66 4.88 -11.87
C ASP A 233 -22.56 5.14 -13.39
N ILE A 234 -22.74 4.09 -14.21
CA ILE A 234 -22.71 4.15 -15.67
C ILE A 234 -24.14 4.28 -16.21
N GLU A 235 -25.11 3.59 -15.62
CA GLU A 235 -26.54 3.70 -15.97
C GLU A 235 -27.08 5.10 -15.65
N ASP A 236 -26.63 5.73 -14.56
CA ASP A 236 -26.96 7.13 -14.20
C ASP A 236 -26.24 8.18 -15.06
N ARG A 237 -25.55 7.79 -16.14
CA ARG A 237 -24.76 8.70 -17.01
C ARG A 237 -25.06 8.63 -18.50
N GLU A 238 -26.18 8.04 -18.91
CA GLU A 238 -26.62 8.03 -20.32
C GLU A 238 -27.00 9.43 -20.91
N ASP A 239 -26.93 10.49 -20.13
CA ASP A 239 -27.46 11.83 -20.41
C ASP A 239 -26.43 12.90 -20.80
N TRP A 240 -25.19 12.51 -21.14
CA TRP A 240 -24.21 13.45 -21.69
C TRP A 240 -24.29 13.53 -23.21
N GLU A 241 -25.18 14.39 -23.72
CA GLU A 241 -24.99 14.99 -25.04
C GLU A 241 -23.64 15.72 -25.05
N ILE A 242 -22.77 15.35 -25.99
CA ILE A 242 -21.54 16.07 -26.29
C ILE A 242 -21.94 17.46 -26.79
N VAL A 243 -21.92 18.46 -25.90
CA VAL A 243 -22.01 19.85 -26.31
C VAL A 243 -20.63 20.23 -26.86
N PRO A 244 -20.48 20.51 -28.16
CA PRO A 244 -19.23 20.99 -28.70
C PRO A 244 -18.97 22.38 -28.11
N VAL A 245 -17.83 22.55 -27.45
CA VAL A 245 -17.41 23.88 -26.99
C VAL A 245 -17.10 24.71 -28.23
N ALA A 246 -17.91 25.75 -28.45
CA ALA A 246 -17.65 26.84 -29.41
C ALA A 246 -16.67 27.86 -28.84
#